data_AF-A0A7J4IBG5-F1
#
_entry.id   AF-A0A7J4IBG5-F1
#
_cell.length_a   1.000
_cell.length_b   1.000
_cell.length_c   1.000
_cell.angle_alpha   90.00
_cell.angle_beta   90.00
_cell.angle_gamma   90.00
#
_symmetry.space_group_name_H-M   'P 1'
#
loop_
_entity.id
_entity.type
_entity.pdbx_description
1 polymer ?
#
loop_
_entity_poly.entity_id
_entity_poly.type
_entity_poly.pdbx_seq_one_letter_code
_entity_poly.pdbx_strand_id
1 'polypeptide(L)'
;MGWDKMFNCERCSKRLWTSYRKLPDGKVVCNECYNFFLMQLLDKINDNKAYDIVYNFVEKYQGKYPTDLLEELIKLLGIKYKITIDELSLREVLQIIWGKMEQDNRLVKLAKLERDLKRDVTNPHDYFCEVCNVKLPKTEYDYSMTNFGKSLCMHHQREKRASPHALKLYESLRKRGVFCELESFNSSKNVDISVRDARLYIGIDGEHHNLDPEQVVIDLMRDEESYKEGYATKRYSLKEIDESLEGIAETLTEVVKQRTKKFQQEKFFPQESVTKF
;
A
#
# COMPACT_ATOMS: atom_id res chain seq x y z
N MET A 1 -57.21 6.77 20.43
CA MET A 1 -57.04 5.53 19.64
C MET A 1 -55.63 5.57 19.06
N GLY A 2 -54.69 4.64 19.28
CA GLY A 2 -54.71 3.39 20.04
C GLY A 2 -53.26 3.03 20.43
N TRP A 3 -53.11 2.51 21.65
CA TRP A 3 -51.84 2.13 22.28
C TRP A 3 -51.60 0.61 22.24
N ASP A 4 -51.98 -0.09 21.17
CA ASP A 4 -51.87 -1.56 21.11
C ASP A 4 -51.49 -2.07 19.71
N LYS A 5 -50.30 -1.74 19.24
CA LYS A 5 -49.64 -2.62 18.25
C LYS A 5 -48.34 -3.13 18.84
N MET A 6 -48.47 -4.12 19.72
CA MET A 6 -47.37 -5.02 20.01
C MET A 6 -47.12 -5.84 18.74
N PHE A 7 -45.88 -5.80 18.25
CA PHE A 7 -45.47 -6.60 17.10
C PHE A 7 -44.60 -7.76 17.60
N ASN A 8 -44.61 -8.89 16.89
CA ASN A 8 -43.62 -9.92 17.10
C ASN A 8 -42.48 -9.70 16.11
N CYS A 9 -41.24 -9.84 16.57
CA CYS A 9 -40.08 -9.91 15.69
C CYS A 9 -40.30 -11.02 14.67
N GLU A 10 -40.27 -10.70 13.37
CA GLU A 10 -40.55 -11.67 12.31
C GLU A 10 -39.42 -12.71 12.09
N ARG A 11 -38.32 -12.61 12.87
CA ARG A 11 -37.24 -13.61 12.88
C ARG A 11 -37.22 -14.50 14.12
N CYS A 12 -37.51 -13.96 15.31
CA CYS A 12 -37.38 -14.72 16.57
C CYS A 12 -38.66 -14.75 17.42
N SER A 13 -39.76 -14.18 16.92
CA SER A 13 -41.06 -14.11 17.61
C SER A 13 -41.08 -13.34 18.93
N LYS A 14 -39.99 -12.65 19.31
CA LYS A 14 -39.93 -11.78 20.51
C LYS A 14 -40.93 -10.64 20.40
N ARG A 15 -41.72 -10.40 21.45
CA ARG A 15 -42.66 -9.28 21.53
C ARG A 15 -41.91 -7.94 21.60
N LEU A 16 -42.31 -6.99 20.75
CA LEU A 16 -41.73 -5.67 20.60
C LEU A 16 -42.75 -4.60 20.99
N TRP A 17 -42.29 -3.58 21.72
CA TRP A 17 -43.11 -2.45 22.17
C TRP A 17 -42.75 -1.16 21.44
N THR A 18 -41.51 -0.70 21.57
CA THR A 18 -41.09 0.61 21.04
C THR A 18 -39.77 0.57 20.26
N SER A 19 -38.96 -0.48 20.44
CA SER A 19 -37.67 -0.62 19.76
C SER A 19 -37.75 -1.74 18.72
N TYR A 20 -37.79 -1.35 17.45
CA TYR A 20 -37.73 -2.26 16.32
C TYR A 20 -36.93 -1.64 15.17
N ARG A 21 -36.49 -2.48 14.25
CA ARG A 21 -35.82 -2.11 13.00
C ARG A 21 -36.57 -2.73 11.83
N LYS A 22 -36.43 -2.13 10.65
CA LYS A 22 -36.94 -2.69 9.39
C LYS A 22 -35.78 -3.22 8.57
N LEU A 23 -35.91 -4.45 8.08
CA LEU A 23 -34.99 -5.04 7.11
C LEU A 23 -35.29 -4.52 5.69
N PRO A 24 -34.37 -4.70 4.72
CA PRO A 24 -34.60 -4.31 3.33
C PRO A 24 -35.86 -4.93 2.69
N ASP A 25 -36.27 -6.12 3.16
CA ASP A 25 -37.48 -6.82 2.71
C ASP A 25 -38.76 -6.33 3.41
N GLY A 26 -38.67 -5.25 4.21
CA GLY A 26 -39.77 -4.65 4.93
C GLY A 26 -40.07 -5.28 6.29
N LYS A 27 -39.42 -6.39 6.64
CA LYS A 27 -39.70 -7.12 7.89
C LYS A 27 -39.32 -6.33 9.13
N VAL A 28 -40.18 -6.37 10.14
CA VAL A 28 -39.99 -5.76 11.46
C VAL A 28 -39.28 -6.74 12.39
N VAL A 29 -38.10 -6.35 12.86
CA VAL A 29 -37.23 -7.20 13.67
C VAL A 29 -36.76 -6.50 14.95
N CYS A 30 -36.39 -7.29 15.95
CA CYS A 30 -35.72 -6.79 17.15
C CYS A 30 -34.27 -6.37 16.83
N ASN A 31 -33.65 -5.60 17.73
CA ASN A 31 -32.27 -5.12 17.56
C ASN A 31 -31.25 -6.28 17.45
N GLU A 32 -31.44 -7.37 18.19
CA GLU A 32 -30.56 -8.55 18.11
C GLU A 32 -30.61 -9.18 16.71
N CYS A 33 -31.81 -9.38 16.15
CA CYS A 33 -31.99 -9.91 14.81
C CYS A 33 -31.49 -8.96 13.71
N TYR A 34 -31.58 -7.65 13.96
CA TYR A 34 -31.03 -6.65 13.05
C TYR A 34 -29.50 -6.65 13.07
N ASN A 35 -28.88 -6.67 14.25
CA ASN A 35 -27.43 -6.79 14.41
C ASN A 35 -26.90 -8.06 13.73
N PHE A 36 -27.60 -9.19 13.90
CA PHE A 36 -27.25 -10.42 13.21
C PHE A 36 -27.30 -10.26 11.68
N PHE A 37 -28.31 -9.56 11.15
CA PHE A 37 -28.37 -9.22 9.72
C PHE A 37 -27.18 -8.36 9.27
N LEU A 38 -26.78 -7.35 10.05
CA LEU A 38 -25.60 -6.52 9.72
C LEU A 38 -24.32 -7.34 9.70
N MET A 39 -24.14 -8.29 10.63
CA MET A 39 -22.97 -9.18 10.64
C MET A 39 -22.95 -10.10 9.41
N GLN A 40 -24.08 -10.69 9.05
CA GLN A 40 -24.18 -11.50 7.82
C GLN A 40 -23.87 -10.69 6.56
N LEU A 41 -24.22 -9.41 6.56
CA LEU A 41 -23.96 -8.49 5.45
C LEU A 41 -22.48 -8.12 5.37
N LEU A 42 -21.84 -7.88 6.52
CA LEU A 42 -20.40 -7.68 6.61
C LEU A 42 -19.63 -8.91 6.13
N ASP A 43 -20.04 -10.12 6.52
CA ASP A 43 -19.42 -11.37 6.06
C ASP A 43 -19.54 -11.51 4.53
N LYS A 44 -20.72 -11.21 3.96
CA LYS A 44 -20.89 -11.19 2.49
C LYS A 44 -19.98 -10.18 1.80
N ILE A 45 -19.78 -8.99 2.39
CA ILE A 45 -18.87 -7.98 1.85
C ILE A 45 -17.42 -8.51 1.86
N ASN A 46 -17.02 -9.19 2.94
CA ASN A 46 -15.71 -9.81 3.07
C ASN A 46 -15.49 -10.91 2.02
N ASP A 47 -16.42 -11.86 1.90
CA ASP A 47 -16.28 -13.03 1.05
C ASP A 47 -16.22 -12.68 -0.45
N ASN A 48 -16.92 -11.63 -0.86
CA ASN A 48 -16.99 -11.22 -2.27
C ASN A 48 -15.85 -10.28 -2.70
N LYS A 49 -14.84 -10.03 -1.85
CA LYS A 49 -13.78 -9.04 -2.09
C LYS A 49 -14.33 -7.62 -2.31
N ALA A 50 -15.55 -7.35 -1.84
CA ALA A 50 -16.12 -6.01 -1.82
C ALA A 50 -15.54 -5.19 -0.65
N TYR A 51 -14.97 -5.87 0.34
CA TYR A 51 -14.38 -5.26 1.52
C TYR A 51 -13.37 -4.16 1.20
N ASP A 52 -12.43 -4.37 0.27
CA ASP A 52 -11.43 -3.35 -0.06
C ASP A 52 -12.06 -2.04 -0.55
N ILE A 53 -13.13 -2.14 -1.35
CA ILE A 53 -13.85 -0.96 -1.86
C ILE A 53 -14.56 -0.23 -0.72
N VAL A 54 -15.26 -0.98 0.12
CA VAL A 54 -15.98 -0.45 1.28
C VAL A 54 -15.00 0.16 2.30
N TYR A 55 -13.88 -0.52 2.55
CA TYR A 55 -12.81 -0.08 3.42
C TYR A 55 -12.18 1.24 2.92
N ASN A 56 -11.79 1.31 1.64
CA ASN A 56 -11.25 2.53 1.04
C ASN A 56 -12.26 3.68 1.08
N PHE A 57 -13.55 3.38 0.91
CA PHE A 57 -14.61 4.37 1.05
C PHE A 57 -14.68 4.92 2.47
N VAL A 58 -14.66 4.04 3.49
CA VAL A 58 -14.63 4.43 4.90
C VAL A 58 -13.39 5.25 5.23
N GLU A 59 -12.21 4.80 4.79
CA GLU A 59 -10.94 5.50 5.00
C GLU A 59 -10.95 6.91 4.42
N LYS A 60 -11.46 7.07 3.19
CA LYS A 60 -11.50 8.35 2.49
C LYS A 60 -12.45 9.35 3.14
N TYR A 61 -13.61 8.90 3.62
CA TYR A 61 -14.68 9.80 4.08
C TYR A 61 -14.80 9.92 5.61
N GLN A 62 -14.11 9.07 6.38
CA GLN A 62 -13.91 9.23 7.83
C GLN A 62 -15.20 9.51 8.63
N GLY A 63 -16.25 8.75 8.36
CA GLY A 63 -17.56 8.91 9.01
C GLY A 63 -18.48 9.99 8.40
N LYS A 64 -18.02 10.76 7.41
CA LYS A 64 -18.84 11.75 6.66
C LYS A 64 -19.24 11.18 5.30
N TYR A 65 -20.22 10.27 5.28
CA TYR A 65 -20.65 9.57 4.07
C TYR A 65 -21.70 10.36 3.27
N PRO A 66 -21.33 10.98 2.13
CA PRO A 66 -22.26 11.75 1.30
C PRO A 66 -23.32 10.84 0.68
N THR A 67 -24.57 11.31 0.61
CA THR A 67 -25.72 10.48 0.19
C THR A 67 -25.61 10.00 -1.25
N ASP A 68 -25.20 10.87 -2.16
CA ASP A 68 -24.94 10.58 -3.58
C ASP A 68 -23.90 9.45 -3.74
N LEU A 69 -22.81 9.50 -2.98
CA LEU A 69 -21.75 8.51 -3.02
C LEU A 69 -22.15 7.18 -2.38
N LEU A 70 -23.05 7.21 -1.38
CA LEU A 70 -23.64 6.00 -0.83
C LEU A 70 -24.53 5.31 -1.85
N GLU A 71 -25.34 6.05 -2.59
CA GLU A 71 -26.16 5.48 -3.66
C GLU A 71 -25.30 4.83 -4.75
N GLU A 72 -24.19 5.47 -5.14
CA GLU A 72 -23.22 4.89 -6.07
C GLU A 72 -22.60 3.60 -5.52
N LEU A 73 -22.20 3.61 -4.25
CA LEU A 73 -21.64 2.43 -3.60
C LEU A 73 -22.66 1.28 -3.54
N ILE A 74 -23.92 1.56 -3.21
CA ILE A 74 -25.01 0.57 -3.23
C ILE A 74 -25.18 -0.03 -4.62
N LYS A 75 -25.23 0.81 -5.66
CA LYS A 75 -25.34 0.36 -7.06
C LYS A 75 -24.17 -0.54 -7.45
N LEU A 76 -22.95 -0.15 -7.08
CA LEU A 76 -21.74 -0.93 -7.34
C LEU A 76 -21.77 -2.29 -6.63
N LEU A 77 -22.13 -2.30 -5.34
CA LEU A 77 -22.28 -3.52 -4.54
C LEU A 77 -23.32 -4.47 -5.14
N GLY A 78 -24.45 -3.94 -5.62
CA GLY A 78 -25.49 -4.70 -6.29
C GLY A 78 -25.02 -5.29 -7.63
N ILE A 79 -24.45 -4.47 -8.52
CA ILE A 79 -24.09 -4.89 -9.88
C ILE A 79 -22.89 -5.85 -9.87
N LYS A 80 -21.83 -5.50 -9.15
CA LYS A 80 -20.55 -6.20 -9.23
C LYS A 80 -20.47 -7.40 -8.28
N TYR A 81 -21.09 -7.28 -7.10
CA TYR A 81 -20.94 -8.25 -6.02
C TYR A 81 -22.26 -8.95 -5.66
N LYS A 82 -23.37 -8.60 -6.33
CA LYS A 82 -24.72 -9.16 -6.06
C LYS A 82 -25.15 -8.96 -4.61
N ILE A 83 -24.72 -7.86 -3.99
CA ILE A 83 -25.05 -7.50 -2.60
C ILE A 83 -26.20 -6.49 -2.62
N THR A 84 -27.37 -6.92 -2.17
CA THR A 84 -28.54 -6.04 -2.00
C THR A 84 -28.54 -5.46 -0.58
N ILE A 85 -28.49 -4.14 -0.48
CA ILE A 85 -28.43 -3.40 0.77
C ILE A 85 -29.12 -2.05 0.61
N ASP A 86 -29.86 -1.60 1.63
CA ASP A 86 -30.44 -0.25 1.67
C ASP A 86 -29.46 0.76 2.29
N GLU A 87 -29.72 2.05 2.08
CA GLU A 87 -28.83 3.11 2.55
C GLU A 87 -28.61 3.11 4.07
N LEU A 88 -29.66 2.86 4.86
CA LEU A 88 -29.56 2.86 6.32
C LEU A 88 -28.66 1.71 6.79
N SER A 89 -28.90 0.51 6.28
CA SER A 89 -28.09 -0.67 6.61
C SER A 89 -26.64 -0.50 6.16
N LEU A 90 -26.39 0.11 4.99
CA LEU A 90 -25.04 0.41 4.54
C LEU A 90 -24.35 1.40 5.48
N ARG A 91 -25.01 2.48 5.88
CA ARG A 91 -24.45 3.45 6.84
C ARG A 91 -24.04 2.77 8.14
N GLU A 92 -24.86 1.87 8.68
CA GLU A 92 -24.53 1.14 9.89
C GLU A 92 -23.33 0.19 9.71
N VAL A 93 -23.24 -0.52 8.58
CA VAL A 93 -22.05 -1.33 8.24
C VAL A 93 -20.79 -0.48 8.16
N LEU A 94 -20.85 0.68 7.51
CA LEU A 94 -19.71 1.59 7.40
C LEU A 94 -19.27 2.11 8.77
N GLN A 95 -20.19 2.33 9.70
CA GLN A 95 -19.87 2.72 11.08
C GLN A 95 -19.18 1.58 11.85
N ILE A 96 -19.61 0.33 11.65
CA ILE A 96 -18.94 -0.83 12.25
C ILE A 96 -17.48 -0.93 11.76
N ILE A 97 -17.25 -0.76 10.46
CA ILE A 97 -15.91 -0.81 9.87
C ILE A 97 -15.05 0.35 10.40
N TRP A 98 -15.60 1.57 10.42
CA TRP A 98 -14.91 2.74 10.97
C TRP A 98 -14.49 2.53 12.43
N GLY A 99 -15.38 2.01 13.28
CA GLY A 99 -15.07 1.73 14.67
C GLY A 99 -13.93 0.73 14.85
N LYS A 100 -13.88 -0.33 14.01
CA LYS A 100 -12.76 -1.28 14.00
C LYS A 100 -11.45 -0.61 13.61
N MET A 101 -11.46 0.21 12.56
CA MET A 101 -10.27 0.97 12.12
C MET A 101 -9.75 1.90 13.22
N GLU A 102 -10.64 2.58 13.94
CA GLU A 102 -10.24 3.46 15.04
C GLU A 102 -9.62 2.67 16.19
N GLN A 103 -10.18 1.51 16.53
CA GLN A 103 -9.64 0.63 17.56
C GLN A 103 -8.24 0.13 17.19
N ASP A 104 -8.04 -0.31 15.94
CA ASP A 104 -6.73 -0.77 15.45
C ASP A 104 -5.69 0.36 15.52
N ASN A 105 -6.07 1.57 15.11
CA ASN A 105 -5.22 2.75 15.22
C ASN A 105 -4.85 3.08 16.67
N ARG A 106 -5.78 2.92 17.62
CA ARG A 106 -5.49 3.10 19.06
C ARG A 106 -4.52 2.03 19.56
N LEU A 107 -4.68 0.77 19.16
CA LEU A 107 -3.78 -0.31 19.54
C LEU A 107 -2.35 -0.06 19.02
N VAL A 108 -2.20 0.43 17.78
CA VAL A 108 -0.90 0.81 17.22
C VAL A 108 -0.25 1.94 18.04
N LYS A 109 -1.02 2.95 18.46
CA LYS A 109 -0.53 4.03 19.32
C LYS A 109 -0.10 3.52 20.69
N LEU A 110 -0.87 2.61 21.31
CA LEU A 110 -0.51 1.98 22.58
C LEU A 110 0.76 1.15 22.47
N ALA A 111 0.90 0.34 21.41
CA ALA A 111 2.12 -0.43 21.15
C ALA A 111 3.34 0.46 20.89
N LYS A 112 3.14 1.66 20.33
CA LYS A 112 4.20 2.68 20.24
C LYS A 112 4.58 3.20 21.63
N LEU A 113 3.59 3.59 22.44
CA LEU A 113 3.81 4.10 23.79
C LEU A 113 4.51 3.07 24.69
N GLU A 114 4.10 1.80 24.65
CA GLU A 114 4.74 0.72 25.41
C GLU A 114 6.21 0.54 24.99
N ARG A 115 6.50 0.63 23.69
CA ARG A 115 7.88 0.59 23.18
C ARG A 115 8.69 1.78 23.66
N ASP A 116 8.11 2.99 23.63
CA ASP A 116 8.76 4.21 24.10
C ASP A 116 9.05 4.13 25.61
N LEU A 117 8.11 3.63 26.43
CA LEU A 117 8.31 3.40 27.87
C LEU A 117 9.38 2.34 28.15
N LYS A 118 9.49 1.30 27.31
CA LYS A 118 10.58 0.31 27.41
C LYS A 118 11.95 0.89 27.07
N ARG A 119 12.03 1.95 26.25
CA ARG A 119 13.32 2.63 25.93
C ARG A 119 13.94 3.28 27.17
N ASP A 120 13.15 3.82 28.09
CA ASP A 120 13.64 4.47 29.31
C ASP A 120 14.30 3.48 30.30
N VAL A 121 14.15 2.17 30.08
CA VAL A 121 14.64 1.12 30.98
C VAL A 121 15.86 0.36 30.43
N THR A 122 16.19 0.50 29.14
CA THR A 122 17.29 -0.27 28.51
C THR A 122 18.51 0.58 28.18
N ASN A 123 19.67 0.10 28.68
CA ASN A 123 21.07 0.44 28.36
C ASN A 123 21.33 1.72 27.51
N PRO A 124 22.01 2.77 28.05
CA PRO A 124 22.21 4.09 27.43
C PRO A 124 23.05 4.13 26.13
N HIS A 125 23.30 2.98 25.51
CA HIS A 125 24.11 2.83 24.31
C HIS A 125 23.37 2.18 23.13
N ASP A 126 22.07 1.93 23.27
CA ASP A 126 21.25 1.43 22.17
C ASP A 126 20.68 2.60 21.37
N TYR A 127 21.11 2.70 20.11
CA TYR A 127 20.62 3.69 19.16
C TYR A 127 19.46 3.11 18.35
N PHE A 128 18.45 3.93 18.03
CA PHE A 128 17.29 3.50 17.26
C PHE A 128 16.96 4.49 16.16
N CYS A 129 16.38 4.00 15.07
CA CYS A 129 15.86 4.86 14.01
C CYS A 129 14.64 5.67 14.48
N GLU A 130 14.62 6.99 14.31
CA GLU A 130 13.48 7.86 14.63
C GLU A 130 12.19 7.53 13.85
N VAL A 131 12.30 6.90 12.68
CA VAL A 131 11.16 6.62 11.80
C VAL A 131 10.55 5.24 12.08
N CYS A 132 11.34 4.17 12.01
CA CYS A 132 10.84 2.79 12.21
C CYS A 132 11.24 2.14 13.53
N ASN A 133 12.07 2.80 14.34
CA ASN A 133 12.54 2.30 15.64
C ASN A 133 13.31 0.97 15.57
N VAL A 134 13.92 0.64 14.43
CA VAL A 134 14.89 -0.47 14.36
C VAL A 134 16.16 -0.08 15.12
N LYS A 135 16.76 -1.04 15.84
CA LYS A 135 18.04 -0.85 16.52
C LYS A 135 19.14 -0.60 15.49
N LEU A 136 19.94 0.43 15.72
CA LEU A 136 21.05 0.83 14.88
C LEU A 136 22.39 0.38 15.49
N PRO A 137 23.31 -0.17 14.69
CA PRO A 137 24.72 -0.19 15.04
C PRO A 137 25.23 1.23 15.31
N LYS A 138 26.18 1.39 16.25
CA LYS A 138 26.77 2.69 16.58
C LYS A 138 27.32 3.42 15.33
N THR A 139 27.99 2.70 14.44
CA THR A 139 28.53 3.25 13.19
C THR A 139 27.45 3.85 12.30
N GLU A 140 26.29 3.20 12.20
CA GLU A 140 25.15 3.66 11.42
C GLU A 140 24.48 4.87 12.07
N TYR A 141 24.37 4.89 13.40
CA TYR A 141 23.91 6.04 14.17
C TYR A 141 24.82 7.26 13.98
N ASP A 142 26.13 7.09 14.21
CA ASP A 142 27.13 8.16 14.12
C ASP A 142 27.14 8.77 12.72
N TYR A 143 27.11 7.90 11.69
CA TYR A 143 26.99 8.33 10.30
C TYR A 143 25.68 9.11 10.07
N SER A 144 24.56 8.60 10.58
CA SER A 144 23.26 9.23 10.39
C SER A 144 23.15 10.60 11.05
N MET A 145 23.64 10.72 12.28
CA MET A 145 23.68 12.00 13.01
C MET A 145 24.57 13.01 12.29
N THR A 146 25.71 12.57 11.77
CA THR A 146 26.65 13.43 11.04
C THR A 146 26.08 13.94 9.72
N ASN A 147 25.41 13.09 8.94
CA ASN A 147 24.96 13.44 7.59
C ASN A 147 23.53 13.99 7.52
N PHE A 148 22.67 13.63 8.48
CA PHE A 148 21.24 13.97 8.44
C PHE A 148 20.73 14.69 9.70
N GLY A 149 21.55 14.79 10.77
CA GLY A 149 21.14 15.37 12.04
C GLY A 149 20.03 14.61 12.78
N LYS A 150 19.77 13.36 12.38
CA LYS A 150 18.70 12.48 12.89
C LYS A 150 19.20 11.05 12.93
N SER A 151 18.69 10.23 13.84
CA SER A 151 19.02 8.79 13.86
C SER A 151 18.13 8.03 12.87
N LEU A 152 18.67 7.70 11.70
CA LEU A 152 17.96 7.01 10.63
C LEU A 152 18.65 5.68 10.34
N CYS A 153 17.86 4.62 10.10
CA CYS A 153 18.43 3.39 9.57
C CYS A 153 18.79 3.56 8.09
N MET A 154 19.62 2.68 7.54
CA MET A 154 20.07 2.70 6.14
C MET A 154 18.91 2.84 5.16
N HIS A 155 17.78 2.19 5.43
CA HIS A 155 16.58 2.33 4.62
C HIS A 155 16.06 3.78 4.58
N HIS A 156 15.85 4.42 5.73
CA HIS A 156 15.39 5.81 5.80
C HIS A 156 16.47 6.82 5.42
N GLN A 157 17.76 6.46 5.54
CA GLN A 157 18.86 7.26 5.00
C GLN A 157 18.81 7.30 3.45
N ARG A 158 18.52 6.16 2.80
CA ARG A 158 18.33 6.08 1.34
C ARG A 158 17.13 6.88 0.88
N GLU A 159 15.98 6.76 1.54
CA GLU A 159 14.79 7.57 1.25
C GLU A 159 15.08 9.07 1.37
N LYS A 160 15.93 9.48 2.32
CA LYS A 160 16.32 10.88 2.48
C LYS A 160 17.28 11.40 1.40
N ARG A 161 18.04 10.52 0.74
CA ARG A 161 18.93 10.89 -0.37
C ARG A 161 18.23 10.86 -1.72
N ALA A 162 17.27 9.96 -1.88
CA ALA A 162 16.53 9.79 -3.12
C ALA A 162 15.91 11.12 -3.57
N SER A 163 15.99 11.39 -4.88
CA SER A 163 15.26 12.52 -5.45
C SER A 163 13.75 12.33 -5.23
N PRO A 164 12.97 13.42 -5.07
CA PRO A 164 11.52 13.31 -4.91
C PRO A 164 10.85 12.51 -6.03
N HIS A 165 11.38 12.60 -7.26
CA HIS A 165 10.90 11.86 -8.43
C HIS A 165 11.23 10.36 -8.34
N ALA A 166 12.44 9.99 -7.93
CA ALA A 166 12.80 8.60 -7.68
C ALA A 166 11.93 7.99 -6.57
N LEU A 167 11.69 8.74 -5.48
CA LEU A 167 10.84 8.29 -4.39
C LEU A 167 9.37 8.08 -4.85
N LYS A 168 8.80 9.02 -5.61
CA LYS A 168 7.45 8.88 -6.20
C LYS A 168 7.33 7.61 -7.04
N LEU A 169 8.29 7.38 -7.95
CA LEU A 169 8.28 6.20 -8.81
C LEU A 169 8.44 4.91 -8.00
N TYR A 170 9.37 4.89 -7.05
CA TYR A 170 9.58 3.77 -6.13
C TYR A 170 8.30 3.39 -5.38
N GLU A 171 7.61 4.36 -4.79
CA GLU A 171 6.34 4.12 -4.09
C GLU A 171 5.26 3.58 -5.04
N SER A 172 5.17 4.14 -6.25
CA SER A 172 4.19 3.72 -7.26
C SER A 172 4.44 2.28 -7.74
N LEU A 173 5.71 1.87 -7.86
CA LEU A 173 6.12 0.49 -8.16
C LEU A 173 5.82 -0.46 -7.00
N ARG A 174 6.12 -0.06 -5.75
CA ARG A 174 5.83 -0.88 -4.57
C ARG A 174 4.35 -1.13 -4.36
N LYS A 175 3.50 -0.11 -4.59
CA LYS A 175 2.03 -0.26 -4.55
C LYS A 175 1.52 -1.30 -5.55
N ARG A 176 2.27 -1.54 -6.63
CA ARG A 176 1.98 -2.54 -7.68
C ARG A 176 2.62 -3.91 -7.43
N GLY A 177 3.25 -4.11 -6.27
CA GLY A 177 3.88 -5.38 -5.89
C GLY A 177 5.26 -5.60 -6.52
N VAL A 178 5.92 -4.57 -7.04
CA VAL A 178 7.31 -4.68 -7.53
C VAL A 178 8.28 -4.56 -6.35
N PHE A 179 9.07 -5.61 -6.14
CA PHE A 179 10.16 -5.60 -5.16
C PHE A 179 11.37 -4.85 -5.74
N CYS A 180 11.65 -3.66 -5.19
CA CYS A 180 12.73 -2.78 -5.64
C CYS A 180 13.44 -2.11 -4.46
N GLU A 181 14.64 -1.60 -4.70
CA GLU A 181 15.45 -0.87 -3.71
C GLU A 181 15.76 0.54 -4.21
N LEU A 182 15.61 1.55 -3.35
CA LEU A 182 16.08 2.92 -3.60
C LEU A 182 17.58 3.06 -3.33
N GLU A 183 18.25 3.94 -4.07
CA GLU A 183 19.63 4.37 -3.84
C GLU A 183 20.57 3.18 -3.61
N SER A 184 20.45 2.17 -4.48
CA SER A 184 21.27 0.97 -4.39
C SER A 184 22.65 1.24 -4.98
N PHE A 185 23.68 0.92 -4.22
CA PHE A 185 25.06 0.98 -4.69
C PHE A 185 25.45 -0.38 -5.30
N ASN A 186 25.89 -0.35 -6.55
CA ASN A 186 26.67 -1.43 -7.15
C ASN A 186 28.16 -1.04 -7.14
N SER A 187 29.06 -2.00 -7.36
CA SER A 187 30.52 -1.91 -7.34
C SER A 187 31.11 -0.62 -7.95
N SER A 188 30.44 -0.01 -8.94
CA SER A 188 30.90 1.18 -9.67
C SER A 188 29.94 2.37 -9.70
N LYS A 189 28.67 2.25 -9.25
CA LYS A 189 27.70 3.36 -9.34
C LYS A 189 26.54 3.29 -8.34
N ASN A 190 26.01 4.46 -7.97
CA ASN A 190 24.69 4.58 -7.35
C ASN A 190 23.61 4.47 -8.43
N VAL A 191 22.54 3.72 -8.13
CA VAL A 191 21.36 3.56 -8.97
C VAL A 191 20.15 4.03 -8.18
N ASP A 192 19.34 4.92 -8.76
CA ASP A 192 18.16 5.49 -8.08
C ASP A 192 17.19 4.40 -7.66
N ILE A 193 16.83 3.48 -8.56
CA ILE A 193 15.99 2.31 -8.24
C ILE A 193 16.55 1.05 -8.89
N SER A 194 16.74 -0.02 -8.11
CA SER A 194 17.08 -1.35 -8.65
C SER A 194 15.97 -2.39 -8.45
N VAL A 195 15.79 -3.24 -9.47
CA VAL A 195 14.89 -4.40 -9.47
C VAL A 195 15.73 -5.64 -9.80
N ARG A 196 16.30 -6.25 -8.76
CA ARG A 196 17.31 -7.31 -8.90
C ARG A 196 16.78 -8.56 -9.59
N ASP A 197 15.55 -8.98 -9.28
CA ASP A 197 14.92 -10.17 -9.89
C ASP A 197 14.66 -10.01 -11.39
N ALA A 198 14.45 -8.77 -11.84
CA ALA A 198 14.30 -8.43 -13.25
C ALA A 198 15.63 -8.01 -13.90
N ARG A 199 16.74 -8.02 -13.17
CA ARG A 199 18.04 -7.45 -13.59
C ARG A 199 17.85 -6.11 -14.32
N LEU A 200 17.19 -5.18 -13.62
CA LEU A 200 16.83 -3.87 -14.16
C LEU A 200 17.25 -2.77 -13.20
N TYR A 201 17.94 -1.77 -13.73
CA TYR A 201 18.24 -0.50 -13.09
C TYR A 201 17.38 0.59 -13.71
N ILE A 202 16.91 1.51 -12.87
CA ILE A 202 16.14 2.67 -13.29
C ILE A 202 16.86 3.91 -12.78
N GLY A 203 17.17 4.82 -13.70
CA GLY A 203 17.79 6.11 -13.42
C GLY A 203 16.80 7.26 -13.65
N ILE A 204 16.87 8.30 -12.83
CA ILE A 204 16.05 9.51 -12.91
C ILE A 204 16.96 10.71 -13.15
N ASP A 205 16.99 11.17 -14.40
CA ASP A 205 17.95 12.16 -14.85
C ASP A 205 17.35 13.58 -14.85
N GLY A 206 18.14 14.55 -14.40
CA GLY A 206 17.81 15.98 -14.49
C GLY A 206 17.77 16.48 -15.93
N GLU A 207 17.07 17.59 -16.19
CA GLU A 207 16.89 18.14 -17.56
C GLU A 207 18.21 18.44 -18.30
N HIS A 208 19.28 18.71 -17.57
CA HIS A 208 20.59 19.03 -18.14
C HIS A 208 21.47 17.81 -18.44
N HIS A 209 21.10 16.59 -17.99
CA HIS A 209 21.91 15.38 -18.20
C HIS A 209 22.13 15.04 -19.68
N ASN A 210 21.14 15.32 -20.54
CA ASN A 210 21.21 15.01 -21.96
C ASN A 210 21.85 16.11 -22.81
N LEU A 211 22.22 17.24 -22.19
CA LEU A 211 22.80 18.40 -22.87
C LEU A 211 24.31 18.55 -22.62
N ASP A 212 24.86 17.78 -21.68
CA ASP A 212 26.29 17.71 -21.39
C ASP A 212 26.91 16.45 -22.04
N PRO A 213 27.73 16.60 -23.10
CA PRO A 213 28.35 15.48 -23.79
C PRO A 213 29.20 14.58 -22.88
N GLU A 214 29.86 15.13 -21.85
CA GLU A 214 30.69 14.34 -20.93
C GLU A 214 29.81 13.42 -20.08
N GLN A 215 28.69 13.93 -19.55
CA GLN A 215 27.74 13.12 -18.80
C GLN A 215 27.10 12.03 -19.65
N VAL A 216 26.73 12.35 -20.90
CA VAL A 216 26.18 11.35 -21.83
C VAL A 216 27.17 10.21 -22.08
N VAL A 217 28.46 10.52 -22.30
CA VAL A 217 29.49 9.49 -22.47
C VAL A 217 29.64 8.63 -21.21
N ILE A 218 29.70 9.26 -20.03
CA ILE A 218 29.81 8.55 -18.76
C ILE A 218 28.60 7.62 -18.53
N ASP A 219 27.39 8.09 -18.80
CA ASP A 219 26.17 7.31 -18.61
C ASP A 219 26.09 6.13 -19.58
N LEU A 220 26.50 6.30 -20.84
CA LEU A 220 26.63 5.21 -21.80
C LEU A 220 27.63 4.15 -21.34
N MET A 221 28.81 4.56 -20.86
CA MET A 221 29.82 3.62 -20.32
C MET A 221 29.28 2.85 -19.11
N ARG A 222 28.58 3.55 -18.20
CA ARG A 222 27.95 2.94 -17.01
C ARG A 222 26.84 1.95 -17.38
N ASP A 223 26.11 2.20 -18.45
CA ASP A 223 25.03 1.33 -18.91
C ASP A 223 25.59 0.11 -19.65
N GLU A 224 26.68 0.27 -20.41
CA GLU A 224 27.42 -0.84 -20.99
C GLU A 224 27.99 -1.76 -19.91
N GLU A 225 28.56 -1.20 -18.84
CA GLU A 225 29.09 -1.99 -17.73
C GLU A 225 27.98 -2.74 -16.98
N SER A 226 26.85 -2.10 -16.70
CA SER A 226 25.67 -2.79 -16.14
C SER A 226 25.18 -3.92 -17.04
N TYR A 227 25.20 -3.70 -18.36
CA TYR A 227 24.81 -4.72 -19.33
C TYR A 227 25.75 -5.93 -19.31
N LYS A 228 27.06 -5.71 -19.18
CA LYS A 228 28.05 -6.79 -19.01
C LYS A 228 27.79 -7.61 -17.74
N GLU A 229 27.29 -6.97 -16.68
CA GLU A 229 26.86 -7.63 -15.45
C GLU A 229 25.46 -8.26 -15.54
N GLY A 230 24.81 -8.18 -16.71
CA GLY A 230 23.51 -8.77 -16.99
C GLY A 230 22.31 -7.88 -16.62
N TYR A 231 22.53 -6.62 -16.28
CA TYR A 231 21.51 -5.64 -15.95
C TYR A 231 21.22 -4.70 -17.12
N ALA A 232 19.93 -4.45 -17.39
CA ALA A 232 19.54 -3.35 -18.27
C ALA A 232 19.35 -2.08 -17.45
N THR A 233 19.68 -0.91 -18.00
CA THR A 233 19.32 0.39 -17.41
C THR A 233 18.20 1.04 -18.23
N LYS A 234 17.19 1.60 -17.58
CA LYS A 234 16.20 2.49 -18.20
C LYS A 234 16.21 3.84 -17.49
N ARG A 235 16.44 4.91 -18.23
CA ARG A 235 16.43 6.29 -17.72
C ARG A 235 15.13 7.00 -18.05
N TYR A 236 14.68 7.84 -17.12
CA TYR A 236 13.54 8.75 -17.25
C TYR A 236 13.97 10.15 -16.82
N SER A 237 13.51 11.16 -17.54
CA SER A 237 13.64 12.56 -17.15
C SER A 237 12.67 12.93 -16.03
N LEU A 238 12.97 13.98 -15.28
CA LEU A 238 12.05 14.56 -14.28
C LEU A 238 10.67 14.87 -14.89
N LYS A 239 10.64 15.41 -16.11
CA LYS A 239 9.41 15.75 -16.84
C LYS A 239 8.56 14.51 -17.14
N GLU A 240 9.16 13.43 -17.63
CA GLU A 240 8.43 12.17 -17.88
C GLU A 240 7.79 11.63 -16.60
N ILE A 241 8.50 11.70 -15.47
CA ILE A 241 7.97 11.27 -14.18
C ILE A 241 6.79 12.14 -13.75
N ASP A 242 6.90 13.47 -13.84
CA ASP A 242 5.80 14.35 -13.42
C ASP A 242 4.56 14.24 -14.34
N GLU A 243 4.76 14.05 -15.65
CA GLU A 243 3.65 13.98 -16.61
C GLU A 243 3.00 12.60 -16.71
N SER A 244 3.74 11.52 -16.42
CA SER A 244 3.31 10.15 -16.77
C SER A 244 3.63 9.09 -15.71
N LEU A 245 3.79 9.48 -14.43
CA LEU A 245 4.15 8.58 -13.32
C LEU A 245 3.41 7.23 -13.34
N GLU A 246 2.08 7.25 -13.38
CA GLU A 246 1.26 6.05 -13.25
C GLU A 246 1.38 5.12 -14.47
N GLY A 247 1.46 5.69 -15.68
CA GLY A 247 1.67 4.92 -16.92
C GLY A 247 3.09 4.33 -17.00
N ILE A 248 4.09 5.08 -16.53
CA ILE A 248 5.47 4.59 -16.40
C ILE A 248 5.51 3.43 -15.40
N ALA A 249 4.91 3.59 -14.22
CA ALA A 249 4.88 2.55 -13.19
C ALA A 249 4.15 1.29 -13.65
N GLU A 250 3.03 1.42 -14.37
CA GLU A 250 2.32 0.29 -14.98
C GLU A 250 3.18 -0.43 -16.02
N THR A 251 3.76 0.32 -16.95
CA THR A 251 4.64 -0.23 -18.00
C THR A 251 5.83 -0.97 -17.39
N LEU A 252 6.52 -0.34 -16.43
CA LEU A 252 7.65 -0.95 -15.74
C LEU A 252 7.25 -2.20 -14.95
N THR A 253 6.07 -2.23 -14.35
CA THR A 253 5.56 -3.42 -13.65
C THR A 253 5.44 -4.60 -14.62
N GLU A 254 4.95 -4.36 -15.82
CA GLU A 254 4.84 -5.40 -16.84
C GLU A 254 6.21 -5.82 -17.39
N VAL A 255 7.12 -4.88 -17.63
CA VAL A 255 8.52 -5.16 -18.00
C VAL A 255 9.20 -6.03 -16.94
N VAL A 256 9.04 -5.69 -15.67
CA VAL A 256 9.59 -6.46 -14.54
C VAL A 256 9.03 -7.88 -14.53
N LYS A 257 7.71 -8.06 -14.67
CA LYS A 257 7.08 -9.39 -14.72
C LYS A 257 7.64 -10.24 -15.87
N GLN A 258 7.78 -9.66 -17.05
CA GLN A 258 8.32 -10.37 -18.22
C GLN A 258 9.78 -10.77 -18.02
N ARG A 259 10.61 -9.83 -17.55
CA ARG A 259 12.04 -10.08 -17.31
C ARG A 259 12.26 -11.11 -16.20
N THR A 260 11.54 -11.00 -15.08
CA THR A 260 11.63 -11.98 -13.98
C THR A 260 11.24 -13.38 -14.45
N LYS A 261 10.17 -13.54 -15.25
CA LYS A 261 9.80 -14.84 -15.83
C LYS A 261 10.90 -15.40 -16.73
N LYS A 262 11.48 -14.57 -17.61
CA LYS A 262 12.59 -14.96 -18.48
C LYS A 262 13.78 -15.48 -17.69
N PHE A 263 14.23 -14.73 -16.67
CA PHE A 263 15.39 -15.13 -15.86
C PHE A 263 15.11 -16.32 -14.93
N GLN A 264 13.87 -16.52 -14.50
CA GLN A 264 13.49 -17.75 -13.79
C GLN A 264 13.59 -18.97 -14.72
N GLN A 265 13.09 -18.88 -15.96
CA GLN A 265 13.17 -19.97 -16.94
C GLN A 265 14.62 -20.33 -17.28
N GLU A 266 15.51 -19.34 -17.45
CA GLU A 266 16.94 -19.56 -17.68
C GLU A 266 17.65 -20.27 -16.51
N LYS A 267 17.20 -20.04 -15.26
CA LYS A 267 17.73 -20.77 -14.09
C LYS A 267 17.31 -22.24 -14.04
N PHE A 268 16.12 -22.57 -14.55
CA PHE A 268 15.60 -23.94 -14.56
C PHE A 268 16.00 -24.75 -15.81
N PHE A 269 16.30 -24.06 -16.91
CA PHE A 269 16.80 -24.66 -18.15
C PHE A 269 17.99 -23.84 -18.65
N PRO A 270 19.19 -24.02 -18.10
CA PRO A 270 20.38 -23.38 -18.64
C PRO A 270 20.54 -23.87 -20.08
N GLN A 271 20.39 -22.97 -21.04
CA GLN A 271 20.65 -23.30 -22.44
C GLN A 271 22.11 -23.71 -22.56
N GLU A 272 22.35 -24.93 -23.04
CA GLU A 272 23.70 -25.38 -23.40
C GLU A 272 24.30 -24.34 -24.34
N SER A 273 25.50 -23.86 -24.00
CA SER A 273 26.25 -22.92 -24.81
C SER A 273 26.42 -23.50 -26.21
N VAL A 274 25.70 -22.95 -27.19
CA VAL A 274 26.00 -23.19 -28.59
C VAL A 274 27.33 -22.47 -28.86
N THR A 275 28.43 -23.21 -28.71
CA THR A 275 29.74 -22.85 -29.26
C THR A 275 29.58 -22.76 -30.77
N LYS A 276 29.42 -21.54 -31.27
CA LYS A 276 29.62 -21.26 -32.69
C LYS A 276 31.12 -21.06 -32.90
N PHE A 277 31.69 -21.98 -33.68
CA PHE A 277 33.03 -21.95 -34.24
C PHE A 277 33.26 -20.71 -35.08
#